data_AF-A0A3S3I3B3-F1
#
_entry.id   AF-A0A3S3I3B3-F1
#
_cell.length_a   1.000
_cell.length_b   1.000
_cell.length_c   1.000
_cell.angle_alpha   90.00
_cell.angle_beta   90.00
_cell.angle_gamma   90.00
#
_symmetry.space_group_name_H-M   'P 1'
#
loop_
_entity.id
_entity.type
_entity.pdbx_description
1 polymer ?
#
loop_
_entity_poly.entity_id
_entity_poly.type
_entity_poly.pdbx_seq_one_letter_code
_entity_poly.pdbx_strand_id
1 'polypeptide(L)'
;MVKTERFELRLDESTIDRIDAWRGEQRDLPSRAEAIRTLVYTGLEAGRRKAFRPTSSEKLIMWMLAEVLRQHKGYEDMKSVELIQSAIYGGHFWGLEWEMSGIFHDEVDDPEALDFVVDTMAMWRAIEWGYEKLSPEDRQRVEDQVKYWGKNPKFDGFDGNEEGRYMSMAKFMVEKLGRFEEFRDRSLNAHANTVSTYREMLQKYAEIEARRGSPAYRRAGQLLNADELIELLKLR
;
A
#
# COMPACT_ATOMS: atom_id res chain seq x y z
N MET A 1 28.87 29.15 -22.42
CA MET A 1 28.72 28.36 -23.66
C MET A 1 27.69 27.27 -23.41
N VAL A 2 26.54 27.31 -24.06
CA VAL A 2 25.56 26.21 -23.99
C VAL A 2 26.13 25.06 -24.81
N LYS A 3 26.40 23.91 -24.17
CA LYS A 3 26.81 22.70 -24.89
C LYS A 3 25.69 22.30 -25.85
N THR A 4 25.95 22.33 -27.15
CA THR A 4 25.02 21.76 -28.14
C THR A 4 25.31 20.27 -28.23
N GLU A 5 24.58 19.48 -27.46
CA GLU A 5 24.69 18.01 -27.51
C GLU A 5 23.84 17.48 -28.68
N ARG A 6 24.44 16.65 -29.54
CA ARG A 6 23.74 15.97 -30.63
C ARG A 6 23.33 14.59 -30.15
N PHE A 7 22.06 14.26 -30.33
CA PHE A 7 21.44 12.98 -29.97
C PHE A 7 20.74 12.41 -31.21
N GLU A 8 20.90 11.11 -31.44
CA GLU A 8 20.25 10.38 -32.53
C GLU A 8 19.33 9.30 -31.95
N LEU A 9 18.07 9.31 -32.39
CA LEU A 9 17.03 8.41 -31.91
C LEU A 9 16.50 7.59 -33.08
N ARG A 10 16.44 6.27 -32.90
CA ARG A 10 15.77 5.36 -33.84
C ARG A 10 14.36 5.07 -33.32
N LEU A 11 13.38 5.27 -34.18
CA LEU A 11 11.97 5.02 -33.91
C LEU A 11 11.43 4.06 -34.96
N ASP A 12 10.45 3.26 -34.60
CA ASP A 12 9.70 2.46 -35.56
C ASP A 12 8.77 3.35 -36.41
N GLU A 13 8.35 2.82 -37.55
CA GLU A 13 7.52 3.53 -38.54
C GLU A 13 6.20 4.03 -37.93
N SER A 14 5.56 3.23 -37.07
CA SER A 14 4.29 3.61 -36.44
C SER A 14 4.44 4.81 -35.49
N THR A 15 5.58 4.88 -34.79
CA THR A 15 5.88 6.03 -33.93
C THR A 15 6.17 7.28 -34.75
N ILE A 16 6.85 7.15 -35.89
CA ILE A 16 7.11 8.27 -36.81
C ILE A 16 5.79 8.83 -37.37
N ASP A 17 4.88 7.96 -37.81
CA ASP A 17 3.58 8.37 -38.35
C ASP A 17 2.74 9.13 -37.32
N ARG A 18 2.76 8.68 -36.07
CA ARG A 18 2.07 9.36 -34.96
C ARG A 18 2.66 10.76 -34.69
N ILE A 19 3.98 10.89 -34.77
CA ILE A 19 4.65 12.19 -34.63
C ILE A 19 4.26 13.10 -35.80
N ASP A 20 4.19 12.59 -37.02
CA ASP A 20 3.81 13.38 -38.19
C ASP A 20 2.33 13.79 -38.20
N ALA A 21 1.44 12.91 -37.75
CA ALA A 21 0.03 13.25 -37.54
C ALA A 21 -0.10 14.40 -36.52
N TRP A 22 0.56 14.27 -35.36
CA TRP A 22 0.57 15.31 -34.33
C TRP A 22 1.16 16.64 -34.84
N ARG A 23 2.24 16.57 -35.63
CA ARG A 23 2.83 17.75 -36.30
C ARG A 23 1.85 18.46 -37.22
N GLY A 24 1.07 17.68 -37.98
CA GLY A 24 0.06 18.19 -38.91
C GLY A 24 -1.05 18.99 -38.25
N GLU A 25 -1.30 18.74 -36.96
CA GLU A 25 -2.28 19.46 -36.15
C GLU A 25 -1.74 20.80 -35.59
N GLN A 26 -0.42 21.01 -35.63
CA GLN A 26 0.19 22.22 -35.09
C GLN A 26 0.13 23.38 -36.10
N ARG A 27 -0.15 24.58 -35.60
CA ARG A 27 -0.35 25.79 -36.42
C ARG A 27 0.88 26.19 -37.25
N ASP A 28 2.07 25.88 -36.76
CA ASP A 28 3.37 26.24 -37.33
C ASP A 28 4.05 25.09 -38.08
N LEU A 29 3.46 23.89 -38.08
CA LEU A 29 3.98 22.68 -38.75
C LEU A 29 5.48 22.45 -38.45
N PRO A 30 5.86 22.27 -37.18
CA PRO A 30 7.26 22.24 -36.76
C PRO A 30 8.02 21.11 -37.45
N SER A 31 9.35 21.20 -37.55
CA SER A 31 10.14 20.07 -38.07
C SER A 31 10.00 18.83 -37.18
N ARG A 32 10.33 17.62 -37.69
CA ARG A 32 10.29 16.39 -36.85
C ARG A 32 11.18 16.52 -35.62
N ALA A 33 12.34 17.16 -35.74
CA ALA A 33 13.26 17.39 -34.63
C ALA A 33 12.65 18.33 -33.58
N GLU A 34 12.00 19.41 -34.00
CA GLU A 34 11.30 20.32 -33.09
C GLU A 34 10.09 19.67 -32.45
N ALA A 35 9.34 18.87 -33.20
CA ALA A 35 8.19 18.13 -32.68
C ALA A 35 8.62 17.12 -31.61
N ILE A 36 9.66 16.32 -31.86
CA ILE A 36 10.22 15.40 -30.87
C ILE A 36 10.73 16.16 -29.66
N ARG A 37 11.43 17.28 -29.86
CA ARG A 37 11.90 18.14 -28.78
C ARG A 37 10.72 18.61 -27.92
N THR A 38 9.69 19.16 -28.53
CA THR A 38 8.48 19.63 -27.84
C THR A 38 7.79 18.49 -27.08
N LEU A 39 7.58 17.35 -27.72
CA LEU A 39 6.96 16.18 -27.08
C LEU A 39 7.79 15.66 -25.89
N VAL A 40 9.11 15.64 -26.00
CA VAL A 40 10.02 15.30 -24.89
C VAL A 40 9.94 16.34 -23.78
N TYR A 41 9.95 17.64 -24.09
CA TYR A 41 9.77 18.68 -23.08
C TYR A 41 8.41 18.56 -22.40
N THR A 42 7.33 18.38 -23.15
CA THR A 42 5.98 18.17 -22.61
C THR A 42 5.93 16.90 -21.76
N GLY A 43 6.57 15.81 -22.17
CA GLY A 43 6.65 14.57 -21.41
C GLY A 43 7.46 14.72 -20.11
N LEU A 44 8.57 15.47 -20.14
CA LEU A 44 9.40 15.75 -18.97
C LEU A 44 8.74 16.75 -18.01
N GLU A 45 7.99 17.73 -18.53
CA GLU A 45 7.15 18.62 -17.71
C GLU A 45 5.98 17.86 -17.09
N ALA A 46 5.35 16.93 -17.84
CA ALA A 46 4.37 16.02 -17.30
C ALA A 46 4.96 15.05 -16.24
N GLY A 47 6.26 14.73 -16.35
CA GLY A 47 6.99 13.90 -15.40
C GLY A 47 7.45 14.62 -14.12
N ARG A 48 7.44 15.96 -14.09
CA ARG A 48 7.76 16.76 -12.89
C ARG A 48 6.55 16.88 -11.98
N ARG A 49 6.11 15.74 -11.40
CA ARG A 49 4.88 15.58 -10.59
C ARG A 49 3.66 16.06 -11.38
N LYS A 50 2.72 15.18 -11.71
CA LYS A 50 1.44 15.61 -12.30
C LYS A 50 0.65 16.34 -11.22
N ALA A 51 1.01 17.61 -10.97
CA ALA A 51 0.25 18.51 -10.13
C ALA A 51 -1.20 18.40 -10.57
N PHE A 52 -2.09 18.16 -9.61
CA PHE A 52 -3.50 17.99 -9.88
C PHE A 52 -4.02 19.20 -10.67
N ARG A 53 -4.40 18.95 -11.93
CA ARG A 53 -4.84 19.97 -12.89
C ARG A 53 -6.09 19.48 -13.60
N PRO A 54 -7.28 19.67 -12.99
CA PRO A 54 -8.52 19.27 -13.63
C PRO A 54 -8.76 20.08 -14.90
N THR A 55 -9.28 19.41 -15.92
CA THR A 55 -9.82 20.00 -17.16
C THR A 55 -11.03 20.88 -16.86
N SER A 56 -11.45 21.71 -17.83
CA SER A 56 -12.66 22.54 -17.66
C SER A 56 -13.92 21.73 -17.34
N SER A 57 -14.08 20.57 -17.97
CA SER A 57 -15.19 19.65 -17.68
C SER A 57 -15.12 19.10 -16.26
N GLU A 58 -13.93 18.69 -15.81
CA GLU A 58 -13.74 18.19 -14.43
C GLU A 58 -13.96 19.29 -13.39
N LYS A 59 -13.50 20.52 -13.64
CA LYS A 59 -13.79 21.67 -12.77
C LYS A 59 -15.30 21.91 -12.64
N LEU A 60 -16.04 21.85 -13.75
CA LEU A 60 -17.49 22.01 -13.73
C LEU A 60 -18.17 20.88 -12.93
N ILE A 61 -17.74 19.63 -13.12
CA ILE A 61 -18.26 18.47 -12.37
C ILE A 61 -17.97 18.62 -10.88
N MET A 62 -16.72 18.90 -10.50
CA MET A 62 -16.31 19.12 -9.11
C MET A 62 -17.11 20.25 -8.46
N TRP A 63 -17.31 21.36 -9.19
CA TRP A 63 -18.09 22.48 -8.70
C TRP A 63 -19.57 22.11 -8.47
N MET A 64 -20.20 21.42 -9.43
CA MET A 64 -21.59 20.97 -9.28
C MET A 64 -21.75 19.99 -8.11
N LEU A 65 -20.80 19.07 -7.91
CA LEU A 65 -20.81 18.15 -6.76
C LEU A 65 -20.65 18.89 -5.43
N ALA A 66 -19.74 19.87 -5.37
CA ALA A 66 -19.57 20.72 -4.21
C ALA A 66 -20.86 21.50 -3.88
N GLU A 67 -21.56 22.01 -4.89
CA GLU A 67 -22.86 22.67 -4.72
C GLU A 67 -23.94 21.73 -4.18
N VAL A 68 -24.00 20.49 -4.68
CA VAL A 68 -24.93 19.47 -4.18
C VAL A 68 -24.63 19.13 -2.72
N LEU A 69 -23.36 18.91 -2.36
CA LEU A 69 -22.94 18.62 -0.98
C LEU A 69 -23.25 19.78 -0.03
N ARG A 70 -22.99 21.02 -0.46
CA ARG A 70 -23.30 22.24 0.30
C ARG A 70 -24.79 22.37 0.63
N GLN A 71 -25.66 21.92 -0.27
CA GLN A 71 -27.11 21.95 -0.09
C GLN A 71 -27.66 20.69 0.61
N HIS A 72 -26.84 19.65 0.77
CA HIS A 72 -27.26 18.40 1.41
C HIS A 72 -27.40 18.59 2.93
N LYS A 73 -28.63 18.43 3.44
CA LYS A 73 -28.91 18.50 4.87
C LYS A 73 -28.19 17.37 5.61
N GLY A 74 -27.38 17.72 6.60
CA GLY A 74 -26.64 16.76 7.42
C GLY A 74 -25.25 16.39 6.90
N TYR A 75 -24.78 17.02 5.81
CA TYR A 75 -23.37 16.92 5.45
C TYR A 75 -22.52 17.76 6.40
N GLU A 76 -21.47 17.17 6.98
CA GLU A 76 -20.70 17.79 8.07
C GLU A 76 -19.37 18.42 7.61
N ASP A 77 -18.74 17.89 6.56
CA ASP A 77 -17.41 18.35 6.12
C ASP A 77 -17.48 19.53 5.13
N MET A 78 -18.06 20.64 5.58
CA MET A 78 -18.18 21.87 4.78
C MET A 78 -16.82 22.51 4.49
N LYS A 79 -15.79 22.25 5.30
CA LYS A 79 -14.44 22.79 5.09
C LYS A 79 -13.82 22.26 3.80
N SER A 80 -13.92 20.95 3.55
CA SER A 80 -13.43 20.36 2.30
C SER A 80 -14.19 20.90 1.08
N VAL A 81 -15.50 21.12 1.21
CA VAL A 81 -16.33 21.72 0.14
C VAL A 81 -15.87 23.13 -0.18
N GLU A 82 -15.69 23.99 0.82
CA GLU A 82 -15.20 25.36 0.67
C GLU A 82 -13.79 25.42 0.06
N LEU A 83 -12.91 24.52 0.50
CA LEU A 83 -11.56 24.39 -0.02
C LEU A 83 -11.57 24.02 -1.51
N ILE A 84 -12.35 23.01 -1.90
CA ILE A 84 -12.50 22.57 -3.30
C ILE A 84 -13.04 23.71 -4.17
N GLN A 85 -14.10 24.40 -3.73
CA GLN A 85 -14.66 25.51 -4.50
C GLN A 85 -13.66 26.67 -4.66
N SER A 86 -12.96 27.03 -3.59
CA SER A 86 -11.94 28.08 -3.62
C SER A 86 -10.79 27.73 -4.56
N ALA A 87 -10.36 26.46 -4.57
CA ALA A 87 -9.35 25.98 -5.51
C ALA A 87 -9.82 26.05 -6.97
N ILE A 88 -11.10 25.77 -7.25
CA ILE A 88 -11.68 25.91 -8.60
C ILE A 88 -11.71 27.38 -9.05
N TYR A 89 -12.20 28.28 -8.19
CA TYR A 89 -12.30 29.71 -8.53
C TYR A 89 -10.94 30.39 -8.68
N GLY A 90 -9.99 30.10 -7.79
CA GLY A 90 -8.66 30.72 -7.76
C GLY A 90 -7.59 29.99 -8.57
N GLY A 91 -7.87 28.77 -9.05
CA GLY A 91 -6.87 27.91 -9.69
C GLY A 91 -5.83 27.34 -8.72
N HIS A 92 -6.11 27.32 -7.41
CA HIS A 92 -5.18 26.92 -6.36
C HIS A 92 -5.19 25.40 -6.10
N PHE A 93 -5.13 24.58 -7.16
CA PHE A 93 -5.23 23.12 -7.05
C PHE A 93 -4.09 22.46 -6.27
N TRP A 94 -2.92 23.11 -6.20
CA TRP A 94 -1.81 22.69 -5.35
C TRP A 94 -2.21 22.63 -3.86
N GLY A 95 -3.16 23.47 -3.43
CA GLY A 95 -3.66 23.46 -2.05
C GLY A 95 -4.48 22.21 -1.74
N LEU A 96 -5.16 21.63 -2.75
CA LEU A 96 -5.86 20.36 -2.58
C LEU A 96 -4.86 19.21 -2.39
N GLU A 97 -3.75 19.22 -3.13
CA GLU A 97 -2.71 18.20 -2.97
C GLU A 97 -2.07 18.25 -1.57
N TRP A 98 -1.96 19.45 -0.99
CA TRP A 98 -1.35 19.63 0.33
C TRP A 98 -2.30 19.24 1.47
N GLU A 99 -3.54 19.72 1.42
CA GLU A 99 -4.50 19.53 2.50
C GLU A 99 -5.21 18.17 2.43
N MET A 100 -5.38 17.60 1.23
CA MET A 100 -6.06 16.32 1.00
C MET A 100 -5.05 15.23 0.61
N SER A 101 -3.93 15.16 1.34
CA SER A 101 -2.84 14.22 1.09
C SER A 101 -3.28 12.76 1.10
N GLY A 102 -4.32 12.40 1.86
CA GLY A 102 -4.93 11.06 1.86
C GLY A 102 -5.65 10.68 0.56
N ILE A 103 -5.91 11.64 -0.33
CA ILE A 103 -6.51 11.41 -1.66
C ILE A 103 -5.44 11.63 -2.75
N PHE A 104 -4.63 12.66 -2.60
CA PHE A 104 -3.59 13.06 -3.56
C PHE A 104 -2.20 12.55 -3.16
N HIS A 105 -2.09 11.26 -2.88
CA HIS A 105 -0.80 10.57 -2.76
C HIS A 105 -0.61 9.59 -3.92
N ASP A 106 0.65 9.34 -4.28
CA ASP A 106 1.01 8.30 -5.28
C ASP A 106 1.28 6.94 -4.62
N GLU A 107 1.11 6.84 -3.29
CA GLU A 107 1.34 5.58 -2.58
C GLU A 107 0.32 4.52 -3.00
N VAL A 108 0.82 3.44 -3.57
CA VAL A 108 0.08 2.22 -3.83
C VAL A 108 0.78 1.10 -3.08
N ASP A 109 -0.01 0.28 -2.38
CA ASP A 109 0.53 -0.86 -1.66
C ASP A 109 1.26 -1.80 -2.61
N ASP A 110 2.46 -2.23 -2.18
CA ASP A 110 3.26 -3.20 -2.89
C ASP A 110 2.63 -4.60 -2.70
N PRO A 111 2.31 -5.34 -3.78
CA PRO A 111 1.74 -6.68 -3.68
C PRO A 111 2.56 -7.62 -2.80
N GLU A 112 3.89 -7.55 -2.84
CA GLU A 112 4.75 -8.40 -1.99
C GLU A 112 4.63 -8.05 -0.50
N ALA A 113 4.48 -6.76 -0.19
CA ALA A 113 4.24 -6.30 1.17
C ALA A 113 2.86 -6.74 1.68
N LEU A 114 1.85 -6.71 0.81
CA LEU A 114 0.50 -7.20 1.12
C LEU A 114 0.52 -8.71 1.42
N ASP A 115 1.13 -9.51 0.55
CA ASP A 115 1.26 -10.97 0.73
C ASP A 115 1.97 -11.28 2.05
N PHE A 116 3.06 -10.56 2.35
CA PHE A 116 3.78 -10.69 3.62
C PHE A 116 2.88 -10.41 4.84
N VAL A 117 2.04 -9.37 4.82
CA VAL A 117 1.10 -9.07 5.92
C VAL A 117 0.06 -10.17 6.07
N VAL A 118 -0.54 -10.63 4.97
CA VAL A 118 -1.53 -11.71 4.99
C VAL A 118 -0.90 -12.99 5.57
N ASP A 119 0.27 -13.38 5.10
CA ASP A 119 0.95 -14.60 5.53
C ASP A 119 1.38 -14.50 6.99
N THR A 120 1.87 -13.33 7.42
CA THR A 120 2.20 -13.06 8.84
C THR A 120 0.97 -13.23 9.73
N MET A 121 -0.15 -12.62 9.36
CA MET A 121 -1.39 -12.72 10.14
C MET A 121 -1.94 -14.17 10.16
N ALA A 122 -1.81 -14.90 9.05
CA ALA A 122 -2.21 -16.31 8.97
C ALA A 122 -1.34 -17.22 9.84
N MET A 123 -0.02 -17.02 9.82
CA MET A 123 0.92 -17.73 10.70
C MET A 123 0.59 -17.45 12.17
N TRP A 124 0.36 -16.18 12.54
CA TRP A 124 0.02 -15.82 13.91
C TRP A 124 -1.31 -16.39 14.38
N ARG A 125 -2.32 -16.47 13.51
CA ARG A 125 -3.56 -17.22 13.80
C ARG A 125 -3.27 -18.67 14.15
N ALA A 126 -2.41 -19.33 13.36
CA ALA A 126 -2.04 -20.72 13.60
C ALA A 126 -1.29 -20.91 14.93
N ILE A 127 -0.40 -19.97 15.27
CA ILE A 127 0.33 -19.94 16.55
C ILE A 127 -0.65 -19.80 17.72
N GLU A 128 -1.53 -18.80 17.70
CA GLU A 128 -2.46 -18.52 18.80
C GLU A 128 -3.45 -19.68 19.00
N TRP A 129 -4.01 -20.22 17.92
CA TRP A 129 -4.91 -21.37 17.99
C TRP A 129 -4.19 -22.64 18.44
N GLY A 130 -2.97 -22.89 17.94
CA GLY A 130 -2.15 -24.03 18.36
C GLY A 130 -1.90 -24.01 19.86
N TYR A 131 -1.44 -22.87 20.38
CA TYR A 131 -1.18 -22.68 21.81
C TYR A 131 -2.43 -22.86 22.67
N GLU A 132 -3.57 -22.31 22.24
CA GLU A 132 -4.85 -22.44 22.95
C GLU A 132 -5.31 -23.90 23.07
N LYS A 133 -4.90 -24.78 22.15
CA LYS A 133 -5.32 -26.18 22.14
C LYS A 133 -4.31 -27.16 22.75
N LEU A 134 -3.13 -26.68 23.17
CA LEU A 134 -2.15 -27.49 23.89
C LEU A 134 -2.68 -27.97 25.24
N SER A 135 -2.18 -29.14 25.68
CA SER A 135 -2.38 -29.60 27.05
C SER A 135 -1.61 -28.73 28.05
N PRO A 136 -1.95 -28.74 29.35
CA PRO A 136 -1.20 -28.00 30.36
C PRO A 136 0.29 -28.33 30.38
N GLU A 137 0.66 -29.61 30.19
CA GLU A 137 2.05 -30.07 30.18
C GLU A 137 2.81 -29.50 28.97
N ASP A 138 2.18 -29.52 27.80
CA ASP A 138 2.78 -28.97 26.58
C ASP A 138 2.87 -27.45 26.61
N ARG A 139 1.91 -26.74 27.22
CA ARG A 139 2.02 -25.29 27.44
C ARG A 139 3.20 -24.96 28.35
N GLN A 140 3.35 -25.68 29.46
CA GLN A 140 4.49 -25.50 30.34
C GLN A 140 5.81 -25.75 29.60
N ARG A 141 5.86 -26.76 28.74
CA ARG A 141 7.03 -27.04 27.89
C ARG A 141 7.38 -25.89 26.95
N VAL A 142 6.37 -25.26 26.33
CA VAL A 142 6.57 -24.06 25.48
C VAL A 142 7.09 -22.90 26.33
N GLU A 143 6.46 -22.62 27.47
CA GLU A 143 6.86 -21.56 28.40
C GLU A 143 8.31 -21.74 28.90
N ASP A 144 8.71 -22.96 29.27
CA ASP A 144 10.06 -23.23 29.77
C ASP A 144 11.15 -23.06 28.69
N GLN A 145 10.86 -23.48 27.45
CA GLN A 145 11.84 -23.45 26.37
C GLN A 145 11.95 -22.10 25.66
N VAL A 146 10.86 -21.34 25.59
CA VAL A 146 10.78 -20.05 24.89
C VAL A 146 10.83 -18.87 25.88
N LYS A 147 10.62 -19.13 27.17
CA LYS A 147 10.58 -18.15 28.25
C LYS A 147 9.45 -17.13 28.03
N TYR A 148 9.76 -15.83 28.09
CA TYR A 148 8.80 -14.74 28.04
C TYR A 148 7.84 -14.85 26.85
N TRP A 149 8.37 -15.16 25.66
CA TRP A 149 7.58 -15.27 24.43
C TRP A 149 6.76 -16.57 24.31
N GLY A 150 7.04 -17.56 25.17
CA GLY A 150 6.28 -18.81 25.22
C GLY A 150 4.97 -18.69 25.98
N LYS A 151 4.83 -17.67 26.83
CA LYS A 151 3.67 -17.49 27.69
C LYS A 151 2.58 -16.73 26.96
N ASN A 152 1.51 -17.43 26.58
CA ASN A 152 0.36 -16.86 25.85
C ASN A 152 0.82 -16.02 24.64
N PRO A 153 1.51 -16.62 23.66
CA PRO A 153 2.04 -15.90 22.51
C PRO A 153 0.89 -15.21 21.75
N LYS A 154 1.08 -13.93 21.42
CA LYS A 154 0.11 -13.11 20.69
C LYS A 154 0.75 -12.36 19.54
N PHE A 155 -0.04 -12.08 18.51
CA PHE A 155 0.33 -11.14 17.46
C PHE A 155 0.28 -9.71 18.00
N ASP A 156 1.44 -9.04 18.02
CA ASP A 156 1.56 -7.65 18.49
C ASP A 156 1.30 -6.63 17.37
N GLY A 157 1.43 -7.06 16.11
CA GLY A 157 1.36 -6.19 14.94
C GLY A 157 2.73 -5.75 14.46
N PHE A 158 2.82 -4.55 13.90
CA PHE A 158 4.05 -3.99 13.33
C PHE A 158 4.41 -2.67 14.03
N ASP A 159 5.65 -2.20 13.96
CA ASP A 159 5.98 -0.89 14.51
C ASP A 159 5.23 0.24 13.80
N GLY A 160 4.52 1.07 14.58
CA GLY A 160 3.78 2.19 14.02
C GLY A 160 4.64 3.31 13.43
N ASN A 161 5.92 3.41 13.83
CA ASN A 161 6.81 4.49 13.40
C ASN A 161 7.64 4.09 12.17
N GLU A 162 8.31 2.94 12.22
CA GLU A 162 9.22 2.49 11.17
C GLU A 162 8.58 1.48 10.19
N GLU A 163 7.49 0.82 10.60
CA GLU A 163 6.82 -0.25 9.84
C GLU A 163 5.35 0.11 9.53
N GLY A 164 5.03 1.41 9.55
CA GLY A 164 3.66 1.94 9.48
C GLY A 164 2.86 1.44 8.26
N ARG A 165 3.52 1.16 7.13
CA ARG A 165 2.86 0.59 5.95
C ARG A 165 2.26 -0.80 6.20
N TYR A 166 2.98 -1.68 6.89
CA TYR A 166 2.53 -3.03 7.21
C TYR A 166 1.43 -2.99 8.27
N MET A 167 1.57 -2.11 9.26
CA MET A 167 0.53 -1.85 10.25
C MET A 167 -0.76 -1.35 9.59
N SER A 168 -0.66 -0.41 8.64
CA SER A 168 -1.81 0.15 7.91
C SER A 168 -2.56 -0.95 7.14
N MET A 169 -1.85 -1.80 6.39
CA MET A 169 -2.45 -2.94 5.69
C MET A 169 -3.16 -3.90 6.67
N ALA A 170 -2.52 -4.25 7.79
CA ALA A 170 -3.10 -5.15 8.79
C ALA A 170 -4.38 -4.55 9.40
N LYS A 171 -4.37 -3.27 9.78
CA LYS A 171 -5.56 -2.57 10.27
C LYS A 171 -6.66 -2.51 9.23
N PHE A 172 -6.33 -2.22 7.98
CA PHE A 172 -7.30 -2.19 6.89
C PHE A 172 -8.01 -3.54 6.71
N MET A 173 -7.26 -4.65 6.78
CA MET A 173 -7.85 -6.00 6.72
C MET A 173 -8.84 -6.27 7.88
N VAL A 174 -8.46 -5.93 9.11
CA VAL A 174 -9.25 -6.21 10.31
C VAL A 174 -10.46 -5.28 10.43
N GLU A 175 -10.25 -3.98 10.31
CA GLU A 175 -11.23 -2.96 10.63
C GLU A 175 -12.15 -2.65 9.44
N LYS A 176 -11.66 -2.75 8.20
CA LYS A 176 -12.41 -2.34 7.00
C LYS A 176 -12.91 -3.53 6.20
N LEU A 177 -12.13 -4.60 6.09
CA LEU A 177 -12.52 -5.79 5.31
C LEU A 177 -13.15 -6.91 6.15
N GLY A 178 -13.11 -6.82 7.49
CA GLY A 178 -13.63 -7.87 8.38
C GLY A 178 -12.88 -9.20 8.24
N ARG A 179 -11.58 -9.16 7.87
CA ARG A 179 -10.71 -10.34 7.81
C ARG A 179 -9.87 -10.41 9.08
N PHE A 180 -9.48 -11.62 9.50
CA PHE A 180 -8.70 -11.81 10.74
C PHE A 180 -9.37 -11.15 11.96
N GLU A 181 -10.69 -11.33 12.09
CA GLU A 181 -11.49 -10.69 13.14
C GLU A 181 -11.06 -11.08 14.57
N GLU A 182 -10.36 -12.20 14.74
CA GLU A 182 -9.75 -12.59 16.02
C GLU A 182 -8.67 -11.60 16.52
N PHE A 183 -8.20 -10.70 15.64
CA PHE A 183 -7.30 -9.60 15.96
C PHE A 183 -8.01 -8.24 16.12
N ARG A 184 -9.34 -8.20 16.05
CA ARG A 184 -10.14 -6.99 16.31
C ARG A 184 -9.88 -6.47 17.74
N ASP A 185 -10.01 -5.15 17.90
CA ASP A 185 -9.82 -4.42 19.15
C ASP A 185 -8.39 -4.50 19.74
N ARG A 186 -7.42 -5.01 18.98
CA ARG A 186 -5.99 -4.97 19.33
C ARG A 186 -5.32 -3.73 18.75
N SER A 187 -4.26 -3.25 19.41
CA SER A 187 -3.48 -2.08 18.95
C SER A 187 -2.88 -2.28 17.55
N LEU A 188 -2.40 -3.51 17.28
CA LEU A 188 -1.57 -3.88 16.12
C LEU A 188 -0.31 -3.00 15.94
N ASN A 189 0.06 -2.25 16.97
CA ASN A 189 1.31 -1.52 17.05
C ASN A 189 2.24 -2.25 18.02
N ALA A 190 3.30 -2.84 17.49
CA ALA A 190 4.27 -3.60 18.27
C ALA A 190 5.21 -2.72 19.10
N HIS A 191 5.29 -1.41 18.81
CA HIS A 191 6.23 -0.47 19.43
C HIS A 191 7.72 -0.86 19.32
N ALA A 192 8.05 -1.78 18.42
CA ALA A 192 9.38 -2.27 18.10
C ALA A 192 9.36 -2.92 16.71
N ASN A 193 10.50 -2.89 16.00
CA ASN A 193 10.59 -3.46 14.66
C ASN A 193 10.39 -4.98 14.69
N THR A 194 9.50 -5.48 13.84
CA THR A 194 9.07 -6.89 13.79
C THR A 194 9.26 -7.54 12.43
N VAL A 195 9.43 -6.77 11.35
CA VAL A 195 9.43 -7.28 9.97
C VAL A 195 10.53 -8.30 9.73
N SER A 196 11.75 -8.06 10.22
CA SER A 196 12.86 -9.02 10.06
C SER A 196 12.54 -10.34 10.76
N THR A 197 12.07 -10.26 12.01
CA THR A 197 11.69 -11.43 12.81
C THR A 197 10.56 -12.21 12.16
N TYR A 198 9.50 -11.53 11.70
CA TYR A 198 8.37 -12.20 11.06
C TYR A 198 8.75 -12.84 9.71
N ARG A 199 9.70 -12.27 8.96
CA ARG A 199 10.24 -12.93 7.76
C ARG A 199 10.96 -14.24 8.10
N GLU A 200 11.80 -14.24 9.13
CA GLU A 200 12.46 -15.47 9.59
C GLU A 200 11.45 -16.51 10.09
N MET A 201 10.46 -16.07 10.86
CA MET A 201 9.38 -16.94 11.32
C MET A 201 8.56 -17.52 10.16
N LEU A 202 8.25 -16.73 9.13
CA LEU A 202 7.53 -17.20 7.94
C LEU A 202 8.33 -18.23 7.15
N GLN A 203 9.65 -18.03 6.99
CA GLN A 203 10.51 -19.03 6.37
C GLN A 203 10.44 -20.34 7.16
N LYS A 204 10.55 -20.26 8.48
CA LYS A 204 10.48 -21.44 9.36
C LYS A 204 9.10 -22.11 9.33
N TYR A 205 8.04 -21.31 9.26
CA TYR A 205 6.66 -21.78 9.14
C TYR A 205 6.43 -22.54 7.83
N ALA A 206 6.98 -22.03 6.72
CA ALA A 206 6.94 -22.72 5.43
C ALA A 206 7.66 -24.08 5.46
N GLU A 207 8.80 -24.19 6.17
CA GLU A 207 9.49 -25.47 6.38
C GLU A 207 8.62 -26.47 7.19
N ILE A 208 7.93 -26.00 8.24
CA ILE A 208 7.01 -26.82 9.04
C ILE A 208 5.87 -27.34 8.16
N GLU A 209 5.22 -26.48 7.39
CA GLU A 209 4.12 -26.84 6.50
C GLU A 209 4.56 -27.84 5.41
N ALA A 210 5.75 -27.62 4.84
CA ALA A 210 6.34 -28.55 3.87
C ALA A 210 6.59 -29.95 4.48
N ARG A 211 7.12 -30.03 5.71
CA ARG A 211 7.30 -31.30 6.44
C ARG A 211 5.98 -32.04 6.69
N ARG A 212 4.89 -31.29 6.92
CA ARG A 212 3.54 -31.83 7.13
C ARG A 212 2.89 -32.33 5.84
N GLY A 213 3.47 -32.03 4.67
CA GLY A 213 2.88 -32.36 3.37
C GLY A 213 1.65 -31.53 3.02
N SER A 214 1.46 -30.37 3.66
CA SER A 214 0.35 -29.46 3.41
C SER A 214 0.88 -28.17 2.75
N PRO A 215 0.32 -27.72 1.62
CA PRO A 215 0.58 -26.37 1.14
C PRO A 215 0.07 -25.36 2.16
N ALA A 216 0.84 -24.28 2.41
CA ALA A 216 0.56 -23.23 3.40
C ALA A 216 -0.86 -22.64 3.37
N TYR A 217 -1.59 -22.80 2.27
CA TYR A 217 -2.96 -22.30 2.06
C TYR A 217 -4.08 -23.37 2.08
N ARG A 218 -3.77 -24.67 2.29
CA ARG A 218 -4.77 -25.76 2.27
C ARG A 218 -4.74 -26.63 3.51
N ARG A 219 -5.23 -26.07 4.62
CA ARG A 219 -6.29 -26.62 5.49
C ARG A 219 -6.29 -25.90 6.84
N ALA A 220 -7.32 -25.09 7.07
CA ALA A 220 -7.81 -24.86 8.42
C ALA A 220 -8.07 -26.24 9.07
N GLY A 221 -7.27 -26.62 10.06
CA GLY A 221 -7.53 -27.85 10.82
C GLY A 221 -6.35 -28.53 11.51
N GLN A 222 -5.09 -28.33 11.10
CA GLN A 222 -3.94 -28.89 11.81
C GLN A 222 -3.25 -27.83 12.66
N LEU A 223 -3.60 -27.84 13.94
CA LEU A 223 -3.00 -27.03 14.99
C LEU A 223 -1.48 -27.28 15.05
N LEU A 224 -0.70 -26.23 15.31
CA LEU A 224 0.72 -26.36 15.63
C LEU A 224 0.86 -27.09 16.96
N ASN A 225 1.70 -28.13 17.00
CA ASN A 225 2.03 -28.82 18.23
C ASN A 225 3.10 -28.04 19.02
N ALA A 226 3.40 -28.49 20.24
CA ALA A 226 4.35 -27.79 21.10
C ALA A 226 5.75 -27.66 20.51
N ASP A 227 6.26 -28.66 19.77
CA ASP A 227 7.59 -28.58 19.16
C ASP A 227 7.65 -27.53 18.05
N GLU A 228 6.63 -27.47 17.20
CA GLU A 228 6.55 -26.49 16.11
C GLU A 228 6.36 -25.07 16.64
N LEU A 229 5.55 -24.91 17.70
CA LEU A 229 5.41 -23.62 18.39
C LEU A 229 6.75 -23.18 19.00
N ILE A 230 7.50 -24.09 19.61
CA ILE A 230 8.83 -23.80 20.15
C ILE A 230 9.80 -23.42 19.03
N GLU A 231 9.78 -24.13 17.89
CA GLU A 231 10.62 -23.81 16.73
C GLU A 231 10.37 -22.38 16.22
N LEU A 232 9.11 -21.95 16.14
CA LEU A 232 8.74 -20.60 15.66
C LEU A 232 9.04 -19.52 16.69
N LEU A 233 8.59 -19.71 17.94
CA LEU A 233 8.64 -18.65 18.95
C LEU A 233 10.05 -18.39 19.48
N LYS A 234 11.01 -19.31 19.27
CA LYS A 234 12.43 -19.06 19.57
C LYS A 234 13.08 -18.03 18.63
N LEU A 235 12.45 -17.72 17.50
CA LEU A 235 12.93 -16.70 16.56
C LEU A 235 12.49 -15.29 16.98
N ARG A 236 11.56 -15.17 17.94
CA ARG A 236 10.98 -13.92 18.41
C ARG A 236 11.76 -13.28 19.56
#